data_AF-A0A1F4DG46-F1
#
_entry.id   AF-A0A1F4DG46-F1
#
_cell.length_a   1.000
_cell.length_b   1.000
_cell.length_c   1.000
_cell.angle_alpha   90.00
_cell.angle_beta   90.00
_cell.angle_gamma   90.00
#
_symmetry.space_group_name_H-M   'P 1'
#
loop_
_entity.id
_entity.type
_entity.pdbx_description
1 polymer ?
#
loop_
_entity_poly.entity_id
_entity_poly.type
_entity_poly.pdbx_seq_one_letter_code
_entity_poly.pdbx_strand_id
1 'polypeptide(L)'
;MTRPPFAEFSALAIRELTAWIGGSALWSERLSDVLREHFLPVAEQAGLDPDEAWKALGEFTGPVYGAALEDLCTRRYEDPPQNLVADLLKKRSFRLPLLAKSYLEAMRDSAPGVYEVVAVQPGHGVTIRDLLIGGDPIDVIEVSGSRQIVQWDKLAARVVEHGGKRVFTGAVFPLTTERSEALIDELRAMLHGLAEKAGMAAEAFRDEAANVMREAAPKIGGLRIAQTLASLHRPLPKLTNRDGDPFEFVEARYPLTSGNGKDAITRLDAEPALRRTGARPTTWDWVAKVSEHPSGATSPGGGIALDSHPDGDAGHVVHANLTLTGKQLELSVNSRRRL
;
A
#
# COMPACT_ATOMS: atom_id res chain seq x y z
N MET A 1 17.22 -3.50 6.91
CA MET A 1 17.89 -3.53 5.60
C MET A 1 17.93 -2.13 5.01
N THR A 2 19.05 -1.73 4.44
CA THR A 2 19.25 -0.42 3.81
C THR A 2 18.53 -0.34 2.47
N ARG A 3 17.87 0.79 2.21
CA ARG A 3 17.22 1.08 0.92
C ARG A 3 18.26 0.97 -0.21
N PRO A 4 17.91 0.47 -1.40
CA PRO A 4 18.87 0.38 -2.49
C PRO A 4 19.48 1.76 -2.79
N PRO A 5 20.79 1.87 -3.09
CA PRO A 5 21.43 3.17 -3.31
C PRO A 5 20.75 4.01 -4.41
N PHE A 6 20.15 3.35 -5.41
CA PHE A 6 19.45 4.04 -6.49
C PHE A 6 18.13 4.71 -6.05
N ALA A 7 17.55 4.32 -4.91
CA ALA A 7 16.28 4.85 -4.42
C ALA A 7 16.39 6.32 -3.94
N GLU A 8 17.58 6.75 -3.51
CA GLU A 8 17.83 8.16 -3.19
C GLU A 8 17.78 9.03 -4.44
N PHE A 9 18.22 8.51 -5.59
CA PHE A 9 18.18 9.22 -6.86
C PHE A 9 16.78 9.35 -7.43
N SER A 10 15.92 8.34 -7.28
CA SER A 10 14.50 8.46 -7.67
C SER A 10 13.76 9.44 -6.75
N ALA A 11 14.03 9.44 -5.45
CA ALA A 11 13.47 10.44 -4.53
C ALA A 11 13.91 11.87 -4.88
N LEU A 12 15.19 12.08 -5.21
CA LEU A 12 15.70 13.36 -5.71
C LEU A 12 15.03 13.77 -7.02
N ALA A 13 14.89 12.85 -7.98
CA ALA A 13 14.23 13.10 -9.25
C ALA A 13 12.79 13.58 -9.06
N ILE A 14 12.01 12.90 -8.22
CA ILE A 14 10.63 13.28 -7.92
C ILE A 14 10.57 14.65 -7.23
N ARG A 15 11.50 14.93 -6.29
CA ARG A 15 11.56 16.24 -5.62
C ARG A 15 11.81 17.39 -6.59
N GLU A 16 12.77 17.24 -7.50
CA GLU A 16 13.06 18.27 -8.51
C GLU A 16 11.92 18.43 -9.52
N LEU A 17 11.22 17.34 -9.85
CA LEU A 17 10.05 17.33 -10.71
C LEU A 17 8.88 18.08 -10.09
N THR A 18 8.52 17.79 -8.84
CA THR A 18 7.43 18.49 -8.14
C THR A 18 7.76 19.96 -7.91
N ALA A 19 9.02 20.28 -7.58
CA ALA A 19 9.48 21.67 -7.50
C ALA A 19 9.45 22.40 -8.85
N TRP A 20 9.63 21.69 -9.97
CA TRP A 20 9.50 22.25 -11.31
C TRP A 20 8.05 22.54 -11.67
N ILE A 21 7.14 21.61 -11.37
CA ILE A 21 5.70 21.79 -11.54
C ILE A 21 5.23 23.01 -10.74
N GLY A 22 5.53 23.07 -9.44
CA GLY A 22 5.08 24.16 -8.57
C GLY A 22 5.65 25.54 -8.92
N GLY A 23 6.77 25.59 -9.67
CA GLY A 23 7.35 26.83 -10.20
C GLY A 23 6.84 27.23 -11.58
N SER A 24 5.93 26.46 -12.18
CA SER A 24 5.44 26.65 -13.55
C SER A 24 3.91 26.65 -13.58
N ALA A 25 3.30 27.79 -13.91
CA ALA A 25 1.84 27.90 -14.05
C ALA A 25 1.29 26.87 -15.05
N LEU A 26 1.96 26.71 -16.21
CA LEU A 26 1.59 25.73 -17.23
C LEU A 26 1.58 24.29 -16.70
N TRP A 27 2.64 23.85 -16.05
CA TRP A 27 2.72 22.46 -15.57
C TRP A 27 1.83 22.22 -14.35
N SER A 28 1.63 23.24 -13.52
CA SER A 28 0.67 23.19 -12.41
C SER A 28 -0.77 23.03 -12.91
N GLU A 29 -1.16 23.80 -13.94
CA GLU A 29 -2.48 23.70 -14.57
C GLU A 29 -2.67 22.34 -15.22
N ARG A 30 -1.70 21.88 -16.04
CA ARG A 30 -1.76 20.55 -16.66
C ARG A 30 -1.88 19.43 -15.63
N LEU A 31 -1.14 19.50 -14.52
CA LEU A 31 -1.30 18.50 -13.46
C LEU A 31 -2.68 18.55 -12.84
N SER A 32 -3.24 19.74 -12.64
CA SER A 32 -4.62 19.89 -12.17
C SER A 32 -5.62 19.26 -13.14
N ASP A 33 -5.41 19.37 -14.45
CA ASP A 33 -6.27 18.76 -15.46
C ASP A 33 -6.17 17.23 -15.46
N VAL A 34 -4.94 16.69 -15.45
CA VAL A 34 -4.74 15.23 -15.31
C VAL A 34 -5.41 14.71 -14.04
N LEU A 35 -5.25 15.43 -12.94
CA LEU A 35 -5.84 15.03 -11.66
C LEU A 35 -7.37 15.04 -11.72
N ARG A 36 -7.99 16.00 -12.41
CA ARG A 36 -9.44 16.02 -12.68
C ARG A 36 -9.87 14.83 -13.54
N GLU A 37 -9.12 14.45 -14.56
CA GLU A 37 -9.45 13.30 -15.41
C GLU A 37 -9.47 11.98 -14.64
N HIS A 38 -8.57 11.81 -13.65
CA HIS A 38 -8.57 10.63 -12.77
C HIS A 38 -9.73 10.66 -11.77
N PHE A 39 -10.08 11.85 -11.28
CA PHE A 39 -10.94 12.02 -10.10
C PHE A 39 -12.42 12.30 -10.40
N LEU A 40 -12.72 13.20 -11.34
CA LEU A 40 -14.09 13.65 -11.60
C LEU A 40 -15.04 12.52 -12.02
N PRO A 41 -14.65 11.58 -12.91
CA PRO A 41 -15.53 10.45 -13.26
C PRO A 41 -15.88 9.59 -12.04
N VAL A 42 -14.96 9.49 -11.07
CA VAL A 42 -15.18 8.71 -9.85
C VAL A 42 -16.12 9.43 -8.89
N ALA A 43 -15.97 10.75 -8.73
CA ALA A 43 -16.88 11.56 -7.92
C ALA A 43 -18.30 11.50 -8.48
N GLU A 44 -18.45 11.65 -9.80
CA GLU A 44 -19.74 11.52 -10.51
C GLU A 44 -20.36 10.13 -10.31
N GLN A 45 -19.59 9.05 -10.52
CA GLN A 45 -20.07 7.68 -10.30
C GLN A 45 -20.46 7.40 -8.84
N ALA A 46 -19.81 8.06 -7.88
CA ALA A 46 -20.15 7.98 -6.47
C ALA A 46 -21.38 8.83 -6.10
N GLY A 47 -21.88 9.67 -7.02
CA GLY A 47 -22.96 10.63 -6.76
C GLY A 47 -22.55 11.72 -5.77
N LEU A 48 -21.27 12.06 -5.71
CA LEU A 48 -20.70 13.04 -4.78
C LEU A 48 -20.31 14.31 -5.53
N ASP A 49 -20.45 15.46 -4.86
CA ASP A 49 -19.80 16.68 -5.31
C ASP A 49 -18.27 16.50 -5.31
N PRO A 50 -17.52 17.03 -6.31
CA PRO A 50 -16.08 16.88 -6.38
C PRO A 50 -15.33 17.34 -5.12
N ASP A 51 -15.72 18.45 -4.50
CA ASP A 51 -15.04 18.97 -3.31
C ASP A 51 -15.32 18.08 -2.09
N GLU A 52 -16.55 17.56 -1.98
CA GLU A 52 -16.92 16.61 -0.93
C GLU A 52 -16.17 15.28 -1.07
N ALA A 53 -16.10 14.72 -2.28
CA ALA A 53 -15.36 13.51 -2.56
C ALA A 53 -13.86 13.69 -2.31
N TRP A 54 -13.29 14.86 -2.65
CA TRP A 54 -11.88 15.15 -2.42
C TRP A 54 -11.58 15.24 -0.92
N LYS A 55 -12.46 15.91 -0.18
CA LYS A 55 -12.37 15.99 1.28
C LYS A 55 -12.51 14.62 1.93
N ALA A 56 -13.39 13.76 1.42
CA ALA A 56 -13.58 12.40 1.93
C ALA A 56 -12.30 11.56 1.81
N LEU A 57 -11.52 11.72 0.74
CA LEU A 57 -10.24 11.01 0.58
C LEU A 57 -9.23 11.32 1.70
N GLY A 58 -9.24 12.53 2.28
CA GLY A 58 -8.39 12.90 3.40
C GLY A 58 -6.90 12.59 3.15
N GLU A 59 -6.31 11.74 3.99
CA GLU A 59 -4.90 11.31 3.87
C GLU A 59 -4.59 10.50 2.60
N PHE A 60 -5.62 9.93 1.95
CA PHE A 60 -5.47 9.16 0.73
C PHE A 60 -5.38 10.00 -0.55
N THR A 61 -5.38 11.33 -0.44
CA THR A 61 -5.15 12.24 -1.59
C THR A 61 -3.74 12.12 -2.17
N GLY A 62 -2.74 11.75 -1.36
CA GLY A 62 -1.35 11.58 -1.81
C GLY A 62 -1.19 10.54 -2.93
N PRO A 63 -1.68 9.29 -2.76
CA PRO A 63 -1.70 8.29 -3.83
C PRO A 63 -2.41 8.74 -5.12
N VAL A 64 -3.49 9.52 -5.01
CA VAL A 64 -4.21 10.08 -6.17
C VAL A 64 -3.33 11.05 -6.94
N TYR A 65 -2.67 11.96 -6.22
CA TYR A 65 -1.71 12.87 -6.80
C TYR A 65 -0.54 12.12 -7.44
N GLY A 66 -0.06 11.03 -6.82
CA GLY A 66 0.99 10.17 -7.36
C GLY A 66 0.61 9.56 -8.71
N ALA A 67 -0.59 9.00 -8.84
CA ALA A 67 -1.08 8.46 -10.12
C ALA A 67 -1.14 9.53 -11.22
N ALA A 68 -1.71 10.70 -10.90
CA ALA A 68 -1.83 11.81 -11.85
C ALA A 68 -0.46 12.36 -12.25
N LEU A 69 0.49 12.46 -11.30
CA LEU A 69 1.85 12.90 -11.57
C LEU A 69 2.56 11.96 -12.54
N GLU A 70 2.49 10.65 -12.30
CA GLU A 70 3.11 9.66 -13.19
C GLU A 70 2.46 9.63 -14.57
N ASP A 71 1.15 9.81 -14.67
CA ASP A 71 0.46 9.99 -15.96
C ASP A 71 0.99 11.23 -16.69
N LEU A 72 1.01 12.39 -16.04
CA LEU A 72 1.53 13.63 -16.62
C LEU A 72 2.99 13.50 -17.11
N CYS A 73 3.83 12.69 -16.44
CA CYS A 73 5.20 12.44 -16.89
C CYS A 73 5.27 11.80 -18.29
N THR A 74 4.25 11.02 -18.65
CA THR A 74 4.18 10.29 -19.93
C THR A 74 3.45 11.04 -21.03
N ARG A 75 2.62 12.04 -20.69
CA ARG A 75 1.83 12.80 -21.66
C ARG A 75 2.71 13.60 -22.62
N ARG A 76 2.32 13.59 -23.89
CA ARG A 76 2.95 14.36 -24.97
C ARG A 76 1.90 15.32 -25.51
N TYR A 77 2.18 16.61 -25.42
CA TYR A 77 1.31 17.67 -25.94
C TYR A 77 1.83 18.08 -27.31
N GLU A 78 0.92 18.20 -28.28
CA GLU A 78 1.21 18.67 -29.62
C GLU A 78 1.10 20.20 -29.68
N ASP A 79 1.81 20.82 -30.63
CA ASP A 79 1.69 22.24 -30.99
C ASP A 79 1.76 23.29 -29.86
N PRO A 80 2.97 23.59 -29.34
CA PRO A 80 4.25 23.00 -29.71
C PRO A 80 4.50 21.66 -28.97
N PRO A 81 5.30 20.74 -29.55
CA PRO A 81 5.69 19.49 -28.89
C PRO A 81 6.28 19.71 -27.49
N GLN A 82 5.61 19.18 -26.47
CA GLN A 82 6.03 19.34 -25.07
C GLN A 82 5.77 18.08 -24.25
N ASN A 83 6.66 17.83 -23.30
CA ASN A 83 6.51 16.82 -22.25
C ASN A 83 7.16 17.35 -20.97
N LEU A 84 6.56 17.05 -19.82
CA LEU A 84 6.99 17.57 -18.51
C LEU A 84 8.45 17.22 -18.22
N VAL A 85 8.81 15.95 -18.38
CA VAL A 85 10.16 15.45 -18.11
C VAL A 85 11.17 16.07 -19.07
N ALA A 86 10.84 16.12 -20.37
CA ALA A 86 11.72 16.72 -21.37
C ALA A 86 11.99 18.21 -21.07
N ASP A 87 10.96 18.97 -20.68
CA ASP A 87 11.11 20.39 -20.32
C ASP A 87 11.94 20.57 -19.05
N LEU A 88 11.70 19.75 -18.02
CA LEU A 88 12.52 19.73 -16.80
C LEU A 88 13.99 19.46 -17.12
N LEU A 89 14.29 18.38 -17.86
CA LEU A 89 15.67 17.99 -18.17
C LEU A 89 16.36 19.04 -19.03
N LYS A 90 15.66 19.66 -19.98
CA LYS A 90 16.20 20.76 -20.78
C LYS A 90 16.66 21.93 -19.92
N LYS A 91 15.92 22.27 -18.86
CA LYS A 91 16.16 23.48 -18.05
C LYS A 91 16.93 23.23 -16.75
N ARG A 92 16.88 22.03 -16.18
CA ARG A 92 17.42 21.71 -14.85
C ARG A 92 18.26 20.43 -14.80
N SER A 93 18.63 19.83 -15.94
CA SER A 93 19.48 18.63 -15.93
C SER A 93 20.83 18.82 -15.19
N PHE A 94 21.39 20.03 -15.12
CA PHE A 94 22.62 20.29 -14.37
C PHE A 94 22.46 20.10 -12.84
N ARG A 95 21.22 20.08 -12.32
CA ARG A 95 20.93 19.82 -10.89
C ARG A 95 20.75 18.35 -10.55
N LEU A 96 20.72 17.50 -11.57
CA LEU A 96 20.39 16.07 -11.43
C LEU A 96 21.61 15.21 -11.75
N PRO A 97 21.97 14.25 -10.89
CA PRO A 97 22.91 13.18 -11.23
C PRO A 97 22.36 12.30 -12.37
N LEU A 98 23.24 11.54 -13.04
CA LEU A 98 22.87 10.69 -14.19
C LEU A 98 21.73 9.72 -13.86
N LEU A 99 21.81 9.01 -12.73
CA LEU A 99 20.78 8.06 -12.30
C LEU A 99 19.41 8.73 -12.05
N ALA A 100 19.39 9.99 -11.59
CA ALA A 100 18.12 10.70 -11.41
C ALA A 100 17.51 11.10 -12.77
N LYS A 101 18.34 11.47 -13.76
CA LYS A 101 17.88 11.75 -15.12
C LYS A 101 17.32 10.49 -15.78
N SER A 102 18.06 9.38 -15.71
CA SER A 102 17.63 8.12 -16.32
C SER A 102 16.31 7.63 -15.71
N TYR A 103 16.09 7.83 -14.41
CA TYR A 103 14.80 7.52 -13.78
C TYR A 103 13.65 8.35 -14.35
N LEU A 104 13.85 9.66 -14.57
CA LEU A 104 12.84 10.52 -15.17
C LEU A 104 12.55 10.13 -16.63
N GLU A 105 13.59 9.82 -17.41
CA GLU A 105 13.44 9.36 -18.80
C GLU A 105 12.72 8.02 -18.86
N ALA A 106 13.08 7.07 -17.99
CA ALA A 106 12.39 5.80 -17.89
C ALA A 106 10.91 5.98 -17.47
N MET A 107 10.63 6.92 -16.56
CA MET A 107 9.25 7.28 -16.21
C MET A 107 8.50 7.89 -17.39
N ARG A 108 9.10 8.83 -18.14
CA ARG A 108 8.51 9.47 -19.33
C ARG A 108 8.09 8.45 -20.38
N ASP A 109 8.92 7.43 -20.60
CA ASP A 109 8.72 6.46 -21.67
C ASP A 109 7.95 5.20 -21.20
N SER A 110 7.55 5.16 -19.93
CA SER A 110 6.77 4.05 -19.36
C SER A 110 5.27 4.10 -19.70
N ALA A 111 4.57 3.01 -19.38
CA ALA A 111 3.12 2.90 -19.37
C ALA A 111 2.70 2.08 -18.14
N PRO A 112 1.48 2.28 -17.58
CA PRO A 112 0.97 1.39 -16.55
C PRO A 112 0.70 0.00 -17.14
N GLY A 113 0.89 -1.03 -16.32
CA GLY A 113 0.55 -2.42 -16.64
C GLY A 113 -0.27 -3.04 -15.52
N VAL A 114 -0.80 -4.23 -15.79
CA VAL A 114 -1.44 -5.08 -14.79
C VAL A 114 -0.66 -6.37 -14.69
N TYR A 115 -0.30 -6.73 -13.46
CA TYR A 115 0.56 -7.85 -13.20
C TYR A 115 -0.02 -8.79 -12.15
N GLU A 116 0.25 -10.08 -12.28
CA GLU A 116 0.06 -11.08 -11.24
C GLU A 116 1.39 -11.38 -10.56
N VAL A 117 1.37 -11.48 -9.25
CA VAL A 117 2.53 -11.84 -8.44
C VAL A 117 2.72 -13.34 -8.45
N VAL A 118 3.83 -13.80 -9.03
CA VAL A 118 4.17 -15.21 -9.16
C VAL A 118 4.98 -15.71 -7.98
N ALA A 119 5.86 -14.86 -7.43
CA ALA A 119 6.67 -15.16 -6.25
C ALA A 119 6.99 -13.88 -5.46
N VAL A 120 7.22 -14.03 -4.16
CA VAL A 120 7.54 -12.92 -3.24
C VAL A 120 8.78 -13.24 -2.44
N GLN A 121 9.70 -12.28 -2.35
CA GLN A 121 10.80 -12.28 -1.39
C GLN A 121 10.59 -11.11 -0.43
N PRO A 122 10.00 -11.34 0.77
CA PRO A 122 9.65 -10.26 1.68
C PRO A 122 10.83 -9.36 2.02
N GLY A 123 10.64 -8.06 1.87
CA GLY A 123 11.66 -7.05 2.13
C GLY A 123 12.67 -6.84 1.00
N HIS A 124 12.52 -7.54 -0.14
CA HIS A 124 13.45 -7.47 -1.26
C HIS A 124 12.74 -7.12 -2.57
N GLY A 125 11.72 -7.90 -2.94
CA GLY A 125 11.04 -7.74 -4.22
C GLY A 125 10.05 -8.84 -4.52
N VAL A 126 9.55 -8.81 -5.75
CA VAL A 126 8.52 -9.72 -6.26
C VAL A 126 8.88 -10.16 -7.68
N THR A 127 8.47 -11.37 -8.04
CA THR A 127 8.45 -11.82 -9.43
C THR A 127 7.04 -11.67 -9.94
N ILE A 128 6.85 -10.97 -11.05
CA ILE A 128 5.53 -10.63 -11.58
C ILE A 128 5.39 -11.06 -13.04
N ARG A 129 4.16 -11.39 -13.45
CA ARG A 129 3.78 -11.71 -14.83
C ARG A 129 2.78 -10.68 -15.33
N ASP A 130 3.01 -10.13 -16.52
CA ASP A 130 2.06 -9.23 -17.18
C ASP A 130 0.78 -10.01 -17.59
N LEU A 131 -0.39 -9.52 -17.17
CA LEU A 131 -1.69 -10.14 -17.42
C LEU A 131 -2.38 -9.67 -18.70
N LEU A 132 -1.84 -8.64 -19.35
CA LEU A 132 -2.43 -7.94 -20.49
C LEU A 132 -1.66 -8.23 -21.79
N ILE A 133 -0.35 -8.03 -21.77
CA ILE A 133 0.54 -8.22 -22.92
C ILE A 133 1.20 -9.60 -22.87
N GLY A 134 1.37 -10.17 -21.66
CA GLY A 134 2.04 -11.45 -21.45
C GLY A 134 3.57 -11.35 -21.46
N GLY A 135 4.24 -12.46 -21.76
CA GLY A 135 5.70 -12.59 -21.70
C GLY A 135 6.18 -13.34 -20.45
N ASP A 136 7.51 -13.51 -20.35
CA ASP A 136 8.13 -14.20 -19.23
C ASP A 136 8.01 -13.38 -17.93
N PRO A 137 7.80 -14.02 -16.77
CA PRO A 137 7.83 -13.32 -15.49
C PRO A 137 9.15 -12.58 -15.27
N ILE A 138 9.06 -11.39 -14.67
CA ILE A 138 10.20 -10.52 -14.39
C ILE A 138 10.35 -10.26 -12.89
N ASP A 139 11.60 -10.15 -12.44
CA ASP A 139 11.90 -9.74 -11.08
C ASP A 139 11.90 -8.21 -10.96
N VAL A 140 11.19 -7.72 -9.94
CA VAL A 140 11.05 -6.29 -9.63
C VAL A 140 11.44 -6.05 -8.18
N ILE A 141 12.32 -5.07 -7.97
CA ILE A 141 12.72 -4.64 -6.63
C ILE A 141 11.58 -3.83 -6.03
N GLU A 142 11.08 -4.30 -4.90
CA GLU A 142 10.09 -3.62 -4.07
C GLU A 142 10.34 -3.99 -2.62
N VAL A 143 10.86 -3.05 -1.83
CA VAL A 143 11.31 -3.35 -0.47
C VAL A 143 10.17 -3.32 0.53
N SER A 144 9.29 -2.32 0.45
CA SER A 144 8.24 -2.14 1.46
C SER A 144 7.02 -2.98 1.12
N GLY A 145 6.54 -2.87 -0.11
CA GLY A 145 5.35 -3.56 -0.61
C GLY A 145 5.48 -5.08 -0.54
N SER A 146 6.67 -5.64 -0.80
CA SER A 146 6.89 -7.10 -0.75
C SER A 146 6.69 -7.73 0.63
N ARG A 147 6.60 -6.93 1.71
CA ARG A 147 6.23 -7.44 3.05
C ARG A 147 4.72 -7.68 3.22
N GLN A 148 3.91 -7.09 2.34
CA GLN A 148 2.45 -7.16 2.39
C GLN A 148 1.87 -7.91 1.20
N ILE A 149 2.52 -7.81 0.03
CA ILE A 149 2.15 -8.52 -1.17
C ILE A 149 2.31 -10.03 -0.95
N VAL A 150 1.33 -10.80 -1.39
CA VAL A 150 1.37 -12.26 -1.40
C VAL A 150 1.33 -12.81 -2.82
N GLN A 151 1.64 -14.10 -2.96
CA GLN A 151 1.51 -14.79 -4.23
C GLN A 151 0.05 -14.72 -4.72
N TRP A 152 -0.10 -14.56 -6.05
CA TRP A 152 -1.37 -14.39 -6.77
C TRP A 152 -2.08 -13.05 -6.58
N ASP A 153 -1.49 -12.11 -5.83
CA ASP A 153 -1.97 -10.74 -5.86
C ASP A 153 -1.89 -10.18 -7.28
N LYS A 154 -2.95 -9.46 -7.68
CA LYS A 154 -2.95 -8.67 -8.91
C LYS A 154 -2.68 -7.22 -8.57
N LEU A 155 -1.82 -6.57 -9.34
CA LEU A 155 -1.36 -5.21 -9.10
C LEU A 155 -1.42 -4.42 -10.40
N ALA A 156 -1.93 -3.18 -10.34
CA ALA A 156 -1.68 -2.19 -11.38
C ALA A 156 -0.49 -1.32 -10.97
N ALA A 157 0.53 -1.22 -11.81
CA ALA A 157 1.75 -0.47 -11.51
C ALA A 157 2.49 -0.08 -12.79
N ARG A 158 3.47 0.83 -12.70
CA ARG A 158 4.48 1.00 -13.75
C ARG A 158 5.78 0.32 -13.31
N VAL A 159 6.43 -0.36 -14.24
CA VAL A 159 7.75 -0.95 -14.05
C VAL A 159 8.74 -0.19 -14.92
N VAL A 160 9.85 0.25 -14.32
CA VAL A 160 10.91 0.97 -15.03
C VAL A 160 12.27 0.35 -14.74
N GLU A 161 13.20 0.48 -15.68
CA GLU A 161 14.60 0.17 -15.44
C GLU A 161 15.32 1.37 -14.80
N HIS A 162 15.92 1.15 -13.63
CA HIS A 162 16.65 2.16 -12.88
C HIS A 162 17.90 1.55 -12.24
N GLY A 163 19.07 2.08 -12.57
CA GLY A 163 20.35 1.52 -12.10
C GLY A 163 20.58 0.07 -12.54
N GLY A 164 20.08 -0.33 -13.71
CA GLY A 164 20.18 -1.70 -14.23
C GLY A 164 19.29 -2.72 -13.51
N LYS A 165 18.29 -2.25 -12.76
CA LYS A 165 17.31 -3.08 -12.06
C LYS A 165 15.90 -2.64 -12.43
N ARG A 166 14.94 -3.56 -12.39
CA ARG A 166 13.52 -3.23 -12.55
C ARG A 166 12.95 -2.88 -11.19
N VAL A 167 12.22 -1.78 -11.12
CA VAL A 167 11.57 -1.28 -9.91
C VAL A 167 10.15 -0.85 -10.25
N PHE A 168 9.25 -0.91 -9.27
CA PHE A 168 8.01 -0.17 -9.40
C PHE A 168 8.27 1.34 -9.29
N THR A 169 7.45 2.13 -9.97
CA THR A 169 7.33 3.56 -9.66
C THR A 169 6.50 3.75 -8.38
N GLY A 170 6.13 4.98 -8.05
CA GLY A 170 5.45 5.29 -6.79
C GLY A 170 4.01 4.78 -6.71
N ALA A 171 3.29 4.71 -7.83
CA ALA A 171 1.91 4.24 -7.87
C ALA A 171 1.82 2.72 -8.11
N VAL A 172 1.56 1.98 -7.03
CA VAL A 172 1.29 0.53 -7.04
C VAL A 172 -0.07 0.29 -6.40
N PHE A 173 -1.01 -0.28 -7.14
CA PHE A 173 -2.41 -0.44 -6.72
C PHE A 173 -2.81 -1.91 -6.68
N PRO A 174 -3.16 -2.45 -5.50
CA PRO A 174 -3.76 -3.77 -5.39
C PRO A 174 -5.11 -3.85 -6.09
N LEU A 175 -5.31 -4.92 -6.86
CA LEU A 175 -6.51 -5.22 -7.61
C LEU A 175 -7.24 -6.40 -6.94
N THR A 176 -8.05 -6.10 -5.94
CA THR A 176 -8.57 -7.08 -4.96
C THR A 176 -10.08 -7.28 -4.99
N THR A 177 -10.81 -6.60 -5.88
CA THR A 177 -12.29 -6.64 -5.90
C THR A 177 -12.83 -7.09 -7.24
N GLU A 178 -14.12 -7.42 -7.32
CA GLU A 178 -14.78 -7.78 -8.58
C GLU A 178 -14.70 -6.63 -9.61
N ARG A 179 -14.71 -5.38 -9.13
CA ARG A 179 -14.47 -4.19 -9.96
C ARG A 179 -13.08 -4.19 -10.60
N SER A 180 -12.09 -4.81 -9.95
CA SER A 180 -10.76 -4.98 -10.51
C SER A 180 -10.75 -5.97 -11.67
N GLU A 181 -11.46 -7.10 -11.57
CA GLU A 181 -11.56 -8.05 -12.69
C GLU A 181 -12.24 -7.41 -13.91
N ALA A 182 -13.32 -6.65 -13.69
CA ALA A 182 -14.00 -5.92 -14.77
C ALA A 182 -13.06 -4.93 -15.48
N LEU A 183 -12.21 -4.21 -14.72
CA LEU A 183 -11.19 -3.34 -15.32
C LEU A 183 -10.16 -4.13 -16.13
N ILE A 184 -9.71 -5.28 -15.63
CA ILE A 184 -8.74 -6.13 -16.35
C ILE A 184 -9.34 -6.62 -17.67
N ASP A 185 -10.59 -7.07 -17.66
CA ASP A 185 -11.27 -7.54 -18.87
C ASP A 185 -11.50 -6.39 -19.87
N GLU A 186 -11.83 -5.19 -19.39
CA GLU A 186 -11.91 -3.99 -20.23
C GLU A 186 -10.55 -3.66 -20.88
N LEU A 187 -9.46 -3.68 -20.10
CA LEU A 187 -8.11 -3.43 -20.61
C LEU A 187 -7.69 -4.49 -21.65
N ARG A 188 -8.00 -5.75 -21.40
CA ARG A 188 -7.79 -6.84 -22.37
C ARG A 188 -8.59 -6.61 -23.65
N ALA A 189 -9.86 -6.23 -23.55
CA ALA A 189 -10.69 -5.96 -24.72
C ALA A 189 -10.13 -4.82 -25.58
N MET A 190 -9.63 -3.75 -24.97
CA MET A 190 -8.95 -2.66 -25.69
C MET A 190 -7.71 -3.15 -26.46
N LEU A 191 -6.88 -3.98 -25.82
CA LEU A 191 -5.68 -4.54 -26.45
C LEU A 191 -5.98 -5.60 -27.52
N HIS A 192 -7.03 -6.41 -27.33
CA HIS A 192 -7.50 -7.35 -28.36
C HIS A 192 -8.00 -6.61 -29.60
N GLY A 193 -8.78 -5.54 -29.42
CA GLY A 193 -9.23 -4.71 -30.54
C GLY A 193 -8.08 -4.03 -31.29
N LEU A 194 -6.97 -3.75 -30.61
CA LEU A 194 -5.72 -3.30 -31.23
C LEU A 194 -5.07 -4.44 -32.06
N ALA A 195 -4.94 -5.63 -31.49
CA ALA A 195 -4.34 -6.78 -32.15
C ALA A 195 -5.10 -7.21 -33.41
N GLU A 196 -6.43 -7.18 -33.40
CA GLU A 196 -7.25 -7.53 -34.58
C GLU A 196 -7.10 -6.56 -35.76
N LYS A 197 -6.84 -5.28 -35.46
CA LYS A 197 -6.58 -4.25 -36.49
C LYS A 197 -5.16 -4.33 -37.04
N ALA A 198 -4.29 -5.12 -36.41
CA ALA A 198 -2.85 -5.10 -36.61
C ALA A 198 -2.34 -6.43 -37.18
N GLY A 199 -1.88 -6.41 -38.44
CA GLY A 199 -0.93 -7.42 -38.96
C GLY A 199 0.52 -7.16 -38.50
N MET A 200 0.71 -6.64 -37.28
CA MET A 200 1.95 -6.00 -36.83
C MET A 200 2.94 -6.99 -36.19
N ALA A 201 4.24 -6.68 -36.30
CA ALA A 201 5.29 -7.39 -35.57
C ALA A 201 5.14 -7.19 -34.05
N ALA A 202 5.66 -8.12 -33.24
CA ALA A 202 5.50 -8.15 -31.79
C ALA A 202 5.99 -6.86 -31.09
N GLU A 203 7.08 -6.27 -31.56
CA GLU A 203 7.62 -5.01 -31.04
C GLU A 203 6.66 -3.84 -31.27
N ALA A 204 6.13 -3.72 -32.49
CA ALA A 204 5.22 -2.64 -32.84
C ALA A 204 3.87 -2.78 -32.09
N PHE A 205 3.43 -4.01 -31.82
CA PHE A 205 2.30 -4.25 -30.92
C PHE A 205 2.57 -3.76 -29.50
N ARG A 206 3.77 -4.03 -28.95
CA ARG A 206 4.12 -3.59 -27.59
C ARG A 206 4.14 -2.07 -27.45
N ASP A 207 4.69 -1.36 -28.45
CA ASP A 207 4.72 0.11 -28.44
C ASP A 207 3.31 0.70 -28.48
N GLU A 208 2.44 0.15 -29.31
CA GLU A 208 1.07 0.63 -29.45
C GLU A 208 0.19 0.22 -28.25
N ALA A 209 0.41 -0.97 -27.68
CA ALA A 209 -0.20 -1.38 -26.42
C ALA A 209 0.19 -0.41 -25.28
N ALA A 210 1.44 0.06 -25.25
CA ALA A 210 1.86 1.07 -24.28
C ALA A 210 1.15 2.41 -24.47
N ASN A 211 0.82 2.82 -25.70
CA ASN A 211 -0.02 4.00 -25.97
C ASN A 211 -1.43 3.82 -25.39
N VAL A 212 -2.08 2.70 -25.71
CA VAL A 212 -3.42 2.36 -25.17
C VAL A 212 -3.41 2.36 -23.65
N MET A 213 -2.36 1.79 -23.03
CA MET A 213 -2.25 1.76 -21.57
C MET A 213 -1.99 3.13 -20.95
N ARG A 214 -1.27 4.03 -21.63
CA ARG A 214 -1.14 5.43 -21.19
C ARG A 214 -2.49 6.15 -21.21
N GLU A 215 -3.28 5.97 -22.26
CA GLU A 215 -4.64 6.51 -22.35
C GLU A 215 -5.58 5.92 -21.28
N ALA A 216 -5.36 4.67 -20.89
CA ALA A 216 -6.12 4.01 -19.84
C ALA A 216 -5.68 4.38 -18.41
N ALA A 217 -4.60 5.16 -18.23
CA ALA A 217 -4.08 5.50 -16.91
C ALA A 217 -5.12 6.15 -15.96
N PRO A 218 -5.99 7.08 -16.42
CA PRO A 218 -7.06 7.62 -15.58
C PRO A 218 -8.06 6.59 -15.08
N LYS A 219 -8.35 5.54 -15.87
CA LYS A 219 -9.26 4.45 -15.44
C LYS A 219 -8.64 3.62 -14.32
N ILE A 220 -7.34 3.31 -14.43
CA ILE A 220 -6.59 2.57 -13.42
C ILE A 220 -6.51 3.38 -12.11
N GLY A 221 -6.12 4.64 -12.18
CA GLY A 221 -6.08 5.54 -11.03
C GLY A 221 -7.47 5.74 -10.41
N GLY A 222 -8.47 5.94 -11.25
CA GLY A 222 -9.87 6.11 -10.86
C GLY A 222 -10.43 4.91 -10.08
N LEU A 223 -10.09 3.67 -10.47
CA LEU A 223 -10.50 2.49 -9.71
C LEU A 223 -9.98 2.53 -8.27
N ARG A 224 -8.71 2.93 -8.06
CA ARG A 224 -8.13 3.03 -6.70
C ARG A 224 -8.85 4.11 -5.88
N ILE A 225 -9.20 5.24 -6.49
CA ILE A 225 -9.99 6.30 -5.84
C ILE A 225 -11.36 5.74 -5.44
N ALA A 226 -12.05 5.07 -6.36
CA ALA A 226 -13.38 4.51 -6.13
C ALA A 226 -13.37 3.47 -5.00
N GLN A 227 -12.36 2.59 -4.98
CA GLN A 227 -12.18 1.62 -3.89
C GLN A 227 -11.91 2.29 -2.56
N THR A 228 -11.12 3.37 -2.54
CA THR A 228 -10.87 4.16 -1.33
C THR A 228 -12.16 4.77 -0.81
N LEU A 229 -12.88 5.51 -1.65
CA LEU A 229 -14.17 6.11 -1.27
C LEU A 229 -15.17 5.05 -0.79
N ALA A 230 -15.27 3.91 -1.47
CA ALA A 230 -16.14 2.81 -1.04
C ALA A 230 -15.71 2.22 0.32
N SER A 231 -14.41 2.12 0.57
CA SER A 231 -13.89 1.59 1.84
C SER A 231 -14.16 2.51 3.03
N LEU A 232 -14.19 3.83 2.81
CA LEU A 232 -14.47 4.81 3.86
C LEU A 232 -15.92 4.75 4.38
N HIS A 233 -16.84 4.27 3.53
CA HIS A 233 -18.25 4.08 3.89
C HIS A 233 -18.57 2.65 4.32
N ARG A 234 -17.59 1.74 4.27
CA ARG A 234 -17.79 0.36 4.73
C ARG A 234 -17.87 0.37 6.26
N PRO A 235 -18.89 -0.25 6.88
CA PRO A 235 -18.91 -0.41 8.32
C PRO A 235 -17.63 -1.14 8.74
N LEU A 236 -16.98 -0.65 9.80
CA LEU A 236 -15.85 -1.35 10.39
C LEU A 236 -16.27 -2.79 10.70
N PRO A 237 -15.42 -3.79 10.40
CA PRO A 237 -15.73 -5.15 10.77
C PRO A 237 -15.97 -5.21 12.28
N LYS A 238 -16.95 -6.00 12.71
CA LYS A 238 -17.09 -6.30 14.14
C LYS A 238 -15.84 -7.03 14.58
N LEU A 239 -15.04 -6.40 15.43
CA LEU A 239 -13.85 -7.00 16.02
C LEU A 239 -14.23 -7.68 17.33
N THR A 240 -13.89 -8.95 17.46
CA THR A 240 -14.02 -9.70 18.71
C THR A 240 -12.69 -10.29 19.14
N ASN A 241 -12.49 -10.53 20.43
CA ASN A 241 -11.43 -11.43 20.88
C ASN A 241 -11.82 -12.90 20.61
N ARG A 242 -10.93 -13.86 20.90
CA ARG A 242 -11.22 -15.30 20.82
C ARG A 242 -12.46 -15.76 21.59
N ASP A 243 -12.80 -15.06 22.68
CA ASP A 243 -13.92 -15.40 23.55
C ASP A 243 -15.26 -14.90 22.97
N GLY A 244 -15.22 -14.16 21.85
CA GLY A 244 -16.39 -13.55 21.22
C GLY A 244 -16.80 -12.21 21.83
N ASP A 245 -16.04 -11.69 22.80
CA ASP A 245 -16.29 -10.36 23.36
C ASP A 245 -15.84 -9.27 22.38
N PRO A 246 -16.47 -8.08 22.37
CA PRO A 246 -15.97 -6.93 21.62
C PRO A 246 -14.50 -6.64 21.94
N PHE A 247 -13.71 -6.45 20.88
CA PHE A 247 -12.30 -6.12 21.03
C PHE A 247 -12.15 -4.67 21.48
N GLU A 248 -11.65 -4.47 22.70
CA GLU A 248 -11.44 -3.17 23.32
C GLU A 248 -10.08 -3.14 24.01
N PHE A 249 -9.27 -2.11 23.78
CA PHE A 249 -8.07 -1.88 24.60
C PHE A 249 -8.50 -1.27 25.94
N VAL A 250 -8.36 -2.04 27.03
CA VAL A 250 -8.73 -1.60 28.37
C VAL A 250 -7.53 -1.70 29.30
N GLU A 251 -7.25 -0.61 30.00
CA GLU A 251 -6.16 -0.54 30.99
C GLU A 251 -6.74 -0.37 32.40
N ALA A 252 -6.27 -1.21 33.33
CA ALA A 252 -6.50 -1.04 34.76
C ALA A 252 -5.18 -0.77 35.47
N ARG A 253 -5.19 0.20 36.41
CA ARG A 253 -4.02 0.64 37.15
C ARG A 253 -4.20 0.37 38.63
N TYR A 254 -3.34 -0.47 39.18
CA TYR A 254 -3.36 -0.89 40.57
C TYR A 254 -2.19 -0.25 41.33
N PRO A 255 -2.43 0.72 42.23
CA PRO A 255 -1.39 1.25 43.08
C PRO A 255 -1.01 0.23 44.16
N LEU A 256 0.29 0.04 44.40
CA LEU A 256 0.78 -0.83 45.45
C LEU A 256 0.60 -0.15 46.83
N THR A 257 -0.26 -0.71 47.67
CA THR A 257 -0.65 -0.14 48.97
C THR A 257 0.45 -0.26 50.04
N SER A 258 1.32 -1.27 49.95
CA SER A 258 2.52 -1.43 50.77
C SER A 258 3.47 -2.46 50.15
N GLY A 259 4.79 -2.30 50.35
CA GLY A 259 5.84 -3.13 49.74
C GLY A 259 6.72 -2.37 48.75
N ASN A 260 7.96 -2.83 48.58
CA ASN A 260 8.82 -2.38 47.49
C ASN A 260 8.44 -3.17 46.22
N GLY A 261 8.70 -2.64 45.03
CA GLY A 261 8.37 -3.32 43.76
C GLY A 261 8.98 -4.72 43.63
N LYS A 262 9.96 -5.09 44.46
CA LYS A 262 10.56 -6.43 44.45
C LYS A 262 9.63 -7.51 45.00
N ASP A 263 8.82 -7.22 46.02
CA ASP A 263 7.83 -8.20 46.53
C ASP A 263 6.75 -8.50 45.48
N ALA A 264 6.27 -7.46 44.80
CA ALA A 264 5.32 -7.61 43.69
C ALA A 264 5.93 -8.45 42.55
N ILE A 265 7.18 -8.19 42.17
CA ILE A 265 7.90 -9.00 41.16
C ILE A 265 7.98 -10.46 41.60
N THR A 266 8.40 -10.75 42.82
CA THR A 266 8.53 -12.13 43.32
C THR A 266 7.20 -12.89 43.25
N ARG A 267 6.10 -12.23 43.61
CA ARG A 267 4.77 -12.86 43.56
C ARG A 267 4.28 -13.08 42.14
N LEU A 268 4.50 -12.11 41.24
CA LEU A 268 4.11 -12.23 39.83
C LEU A 268 4.97 -13.28 39.09
N ASP A 269 6.26 -13.39 39.42
CA ASP A 269 7.16 -14.42 38.89
C ASP A 269 6.79 -15.83 39.39
N ALA A 270 6.07 -15.94 40.52
CA ALA A 270 5.63 -17.21 41.09
C ALA A 270 4.28 -17.70 40.53
N GLU A 271 3.53 -16.87 39.81
CA GLU A 271 2.24 -17.22 39.22
C GLU A 271 2.43 -18.02 37.91
N PRO A 272 2.04 -19.31 37.84
CA PRO A 272 2.30 -20.14 36.66
C PRO A 272 1.66 -19.63 35.35
N ALA A 273 0.58 -18.86 35.45
CA ALA A 273 -0.08 -18.28 34.28
C ALA A 273 0.64 -17.03 33.73
N LEU A 274 1.59 -16.45 34.47
CA LEU A 274 2.34 -15.27 34.06
C LEU A 274 3.73 -15.66 33.54
N ARG A 275 4.03 -15.24 32.32
CA ARG A 275 5.36 -15.40 31.71
C ARG A 275 6.06 -14.05 31.69
N ARG A 276 7.23 -13.97 32.33
CA ARG A 276 8.03 -12.75 32.30
C ARG A 276 8.58 -12.48 30.90
N THR A 277 8.30 -11.31 30.34
CA THR A 277 8.68 -10.92 28.97
C THR A 277 9.68 -9.78 28.92
N GLY A 278 9.81 -9.00 29.99
CA GLY A 278 10.67 -7.82 30.02
C GLY A 278 11.26 -7.54 31.40
N ALA A 279 12.45 -6.94 31.40
CA ALA A 279 13.18 -6.61 32.62
C ALA A 279 13.07 -5.12 33.02
N ARG A 280 12.96 -4.19 32.07
CA ARG A 280 12.85 -2.73 32.31
C ARG A 280 11.97 -2.04 31.25
N PRO A 281 10.71 -1.64 31.58
CA PRO A 281 10.01 -1.97 32.82
C PRO A 281 9.83 -3.49 32.97
N THR A 282 9.56 -3.98 34.18
CA THR A 282 9.30 -5.42 34.35
C THR A 282 7.91 -5.73 33.81
N THR A 283 7.83 -6.64 32.85
CA THR A 283 6.59 -7.01 32.16
C THR A 283 6.34 -8.51 32.17
N TRP A 284 5.06 -8.87 32.15
CA TRP A 284 4.59 -10.24 32.05
C TRP A 284 3.45 -10.34 31.05
N ASP A 285 3.37 -11.49 30.38
CA ASP A 285 2.21 -11.89 29.61
C ASP A 285 1.40 -12.89 30.45
N TRP A 286 0.12 -12.61 30.64
CA TRP A 286 -0.81 -13.59 31.16
C TRP A 286 -1.24 -14.50 30.03
N VAL A 287 -0.82 -15.76 30.08
CA VAL A 287 -1.04 -16.73 29.01
C VAL A 287 -2.02 -17.82 29.43
N ALA A 288 -2.80 -18.29 28.47
CA ALA A 288 -3.56 -19.52 28.59
C ALA A 288 -3.27 -20.44 27.40
N LYS A 289 -3.45 -21.75 27.62
CA LYS A 289 -3.41 -22.71 26.52
C LYS A 289 -4.56 -22.43 25.57
N VAL A 290 -4.26 -22.47 24.29
CA VAL A 290 -5.28 -22.50 23.25
C VAL A 290 -6.17 -23.73 23.51
N SER A 291 -7.47 -23.53 23.74
CA SER A 291 -8.41 -24.65 23.81
C SER A 291 -8.47 -25.35 22.44
N GLU A 292 -8.37 -26.68 22.42
CA GLU A 292 -8.45 -27.51 21.20
C GLU A 292 -9.78 -27.35 20.44
N HIS A 293 -10.78 -26.77 21.08
CA HIS A 293 -12.01 -26.37 20.43
C HIS A 293 -11.86 -24.90 20.05
N PRO A 294 -11.65 -24.56 18.76
CA PRO A 294 -11.97 -23.24 18.32
C PRO A 294 -13.46 -23.09 18.61
N SER A 295 -13.86 -22.11 19.43
CA SER A 295 -15.13 -21.46 19.17
C SER A 295 -14.99 -20.89 17.77
N GLY A 296 -15.29 -21.73 16.77
CA GLY A 296 -15.55 -21.35 15.40
C GLY A 296 -16.84 -20.57 15.37
N ALA A 297 -16.88 -19.46 16.10
CA ALA A 297 -17.77 -18.38 15.81
C ALA A 297 -17.10 -17.61 14.68
N THR A 298 -17.18 -18.16 13.46
CA THR A 298 -17.58 -17.28 12.37
C THR A 298 -18.84 -16.60 12.87
N SER A 299 -18.70 -15.38 13.40
CA SER A 299 -19.84 -14.62 13.86
C SER A 299 -20.80 -14.59 12.67
N PRO A 300 -22.07 -15.03 12.83
CA PRO A 300 -23.05 -14.95 11.76
C PRO A 300 -23.25 -13.45 11.48
N GLY A 301 -22.50 -12.93 10.50
CA GLY A 301 -22.32 -11.49 10.30
C GLY A 301 -20.92 -11.03 9.86
N GLY A 302 -19.92 -11.91 9.72
CA GLY A 302 -18.63 -11.56 9.08
C GLY A 302 -17.69 -10.71 9.95
N GLY A 303 -17.68 -10.92 11.27
CA GLY A 303 -16.72 -10.31 12.18
C GLY A 303 -15.30 -10.91 12.06
N ILE A 304 -14.29 -10.15 12.46
CA ILE A 304 -12.89 -10.60 12.52
C ILE A 304 -12.52 -10.85 13.99
N ALA A 305 -12.01 -12.04 14.29
CA ALA A 305 -11.45 -12.36 15.60
C ALA A 305 -9.95 -12.03 15.64
N LEU A 306 -9.50 -11.29 16.66
CA LEU A 306 -8.09 -10.92 16.82
C LEU A 306 -7.50 -11.56 18.09
N ASP A 307 -6.39 -12.28 17.91
CA ASP A 307 -5.68 -12.98 18.98
C ASP A 307 -4.22 -12.53 19.05
N SER A 308 -3.68 -12.46 20.27
CA SER A 308 -2.26 -12.20 20.54
C SER A 308 -1.60 -13.47 21.04
N HIS A 309 -0.42 -13.80 20.51
CA HIS A 309 0.33 -15.01 20.88
C HIS A 309 1.70 -14.60 21.41
N PRO A 310 2.26 -15.33 22.40
CA PRO A 310 3.64 -15.12 22.81
C PRO A 310 4.59 -15.40 21.65
N ASP A 311 5.72 -14.70 21.61
CA ASP A 311 6.71 -14.84 20.53
C ASP A 311 7.19 -16.30 20.41
N GLY A 312 7.07 -16.87 19.20
CA GLY A 312 7.42 -18.25 18.91
C GLY A 312 6.52 -19.35 19.50
N ASP A 313 5.39 -19.03 20.16
CA ASP A 313 4.50 -20.01 20.81
C ASP A 313 3.04 -19.83 20.36
N ALA A 314 2.69 -20.43 19.23
CA ALA A 314 1.32 -20.45 18.71
C ALA A 314 0.35 -21.32 19.54
N GLY A 315 0.86 -22.10 20.51
CA GLY A 315 0.03 -22.97 21.35
C GLY A 315 -0.61 -22.25 22.55
N HIS A 316 -0.23 -20.99 22.77
CA HIS A 316 -0.74 -20.17 23.86
C HIS A 316 -1.25 -18.83 23.34
N VAL A 317 -2.28 -18.30 23.99
CA VAL A 317 -2.80 -16.96 23.75
C VAL A 317 -2.48 -16.05 24.92
N VAL A 318 -2.16 -14.80 24.63
CA VAL A 318 -2.00 -13.74 25.61
C VAL A 318 -3.37 -13.16 25.92
N HIS A 319 -3.81 -13.30 27.17
CA HIS A 319 -5.04 -12.71 27.67
C HIS A 319 -4.85 -11.26 28.11
N ALA A 320 -3.68 -10.96 28.69
CA ALA A 320 -3.33 -9.65 29.19
C ALA A 320 -1.82 -9.43 29.21
N ASN A 321 -1.42 -8.17 29.18
CA ASN A 321 -0.05 -7.75 29.48
C ASN A 321 -0.03 -7.00 30.82
N LEU A 322 0.92 -7.34 31.67
CA LEU A 322 1.14 -6.67 32.95
C LEU A 322 2.45 -5.91 32.89
N THR A 323 2.44 -4.65 33.31
CA THR A 323 3.63 -3.80 33.39
C THR A 323 3.75 -3.19 34.79
N LEU A 324 4.86 -3.46 35.47
CA LEU A 324 5.17 -2.82 36.75
C LEU A 324 6.11 -1.63 36.53
N THR A 325 5.62 -0.42 36.80
CA THR A 325 6.38 0.83 36.74
C THR A 325 6.34 1.51 38.10
N GLY A 326 7.49 1.55 38.79
CA GLY A 326 7.59 2.16 40.12
C GLY A 326 6.73 1.44 41.16
N LYS A 327 5.64 2.09 41.60
CA LYS A 327 4.66 1.56 42.59
C LYS A 327 3.29 1.29 41.97
N GLN A 328 3.23 1.15 40.66
CA GLN A 328 1.99 0.96 39.92
C GLN A 328 2.10 -0.26 39.03
N LEU A 329 1.16 -1.19 39.19
CA LEU A 329 0.96 -2.31 38.28
C LEU A 329 -0.14 -1.92 37.29
N GLU A 330 0.19 -1.95 36.01
CA GLU A 330 -0.75 -1.74 34.92
C GLU A 330 -1.10 -3.09 34.29
N LEU A 331 -2.39 -3.34 34.10
CA LEU A 331 -2.94 -4.49 33.41
C LEU A 331 -3.61 -3.99 32.12
N SER A 332 -3.16 -4.48 30.97
CA SER A 332 -3.76 -4.20 29.66
C SER A 332 -4.43 -5.46 29.14
N VAL A 333 -5.73 -5.38 28.83
CA VAL A 333 -6.53 -6.48 28.27
C VAL A 333 -7.23 -6.04 26.99
N ASN A 334 -7.66 -7.02 26.19
CA ASN A 334 -8.33 -6.80 24.92
C ASN A 334 -9.88 -6.93 24.97
N SER A 335 -10.47 -7.03 26.17
CA SER A 335 -11.92 -6.89 26.39
C SER A 335 -12.21 -6.44 27.82
N ARG A 336 -13.30 -5.69 28.04
CA ARG A 336 -13.72 -5.28 29.39
C ARG A 336 -14.04 -6.44 30.31
N ARG A 337 -14.48 -7.57 29.76
CA ARG A 337 -14.83 -8.78 30.52
C ARG A 337 -13.61 -9.48 31.13
N ARG A 338 -12.42 -9.23 30.58
CA ARG A 338 -11.15 -9.79 31.07
C ARG A 338 -10.51 -8.95 32.20
N LEU A 339 -11.07 -7.79 32.55
CA LEU A 339 -10.76 -7.06 33.78
C LEU A 339 -11.51 -7.63 34.98
#